data_AF-A0A645H7A9-F1
#
_entry.id   AF-A0A645H7A9-F1
#
_cell.length_a   1.000
_cell.length_b   1.000
_cell.length_c   1.000
_cell.angle_alpha   90.00
_cell.angle_beta   90.00
_cell.angle_gamma   90.00
#
_symmetry.space_group_name_H-M   'P 1'
#
loop_
_entity.id
_entity.type
_entity.pdbx_description
1 polymer ?
#
loop_
_entity_poly.entity_id
_entity_poly.type
_entity_poly.pdbx_seq_one_letter_code
_entity_poly.pdbx_strand_id
1 'polypeptide(L)' 'MGEKLILPAEVKVCATCSYWDGERQVDEEMKLVVVADECQGHCLVQETGKPALHDVRQECDCIWEDLGPDEVPPAGDTP' A
#
# COMPACT_ATOMS: atom_id res chain seq x y z
N MET A 1 14.83 -16.51 -6.79
CA MET A 1 14.93 -15.70 -5.57
C MET A 1 14.71 -14.27 -6.04
N GLY A 2 13.44 -13.84 -6.04
CA GLY A 2 13.10 -12.47 -6.43
C GLY A 2 13.57 -11.50 -5.36
N GLU A 3 14.06 -10.35 -5.79
CA GLU A 3 14.47 -9.26 -4.90
C GLU A 3 13.23 -8.76 -4.14
N LYS A 4 13.35 -8.67 -2.82
CA LYS A 4 12.28 -8.12 -1.98
C LYS A 4 12.50 -6.62 -1.82
N LEU A 5 11.45 -5.86 -2.05
CA LEU A 5 11.40 -4.43 -1.86
C LEU A 5 10.75 -4.12 -0.52
N ILE A 6 11.31 -3.14 0.18
CA ILE A 6 10.79 -2.62 1.44
C ILE A 6 10.36 -1.19 1.15
N LEU A 7 9.06 -0.94 1.22
CA LEU A 7 8.43 0.33 0.89
C LEU A 7 7.85 0.95 2.16
N PRO A 8 7.97 2.26 2.37
CA PRO A 8 7.19 2.96 3.38
C PRO A 8 5.69 2.84 3.07
N ALA A 9 4.86 2.66 4.09
CA ALA A 9 3.40 2.58 3.93
C ALA A 9 2.81 3.82 3.24
N GLU A 10 3.40 5.00 3.46
CA GLU A 10 3.00 6.29 2.86
C GLU A 10 3.23 6.39 1.33
N VAL A 11 4.00 5.48 0.73
CA VAL A 11 4.28 5.52 -0.70
C VAL A 11 3.04 5.10 -1.45
N LYS A 12 2.45 5.98 -2.27
CA LYS A 12 1.25 5.67 -3.05
C LYS A 12 1.52 4.74 -4.24
N VAL A 13 1.49 3.42 -4.03
CA VAL A 13 1.57 2.38 -5.06
C VAL A 13 0.51 1.31 -4.80
N CYS A 14 0.32 0.37 -5.73
CA CYS A 14 -0.62 -0.74 -5.52
C CYS A 14 -0.28 -1.59 -4.30
N ALA A 15 0.99 -1.88 -4.02
CA ALA A 15 1.39 -2.68 -2.86
C ALA A 15 0.97 -2.08 -1.50
N THR A 16 0.85 -0.76 -1.41
CA THR A 16 0.43 -0.01 -0.22
C THR A 16 -1.04 0.41 -0.29
N CYS A 17 -1.77 -0.03 -1.31
CA CYS A 17 -3.19 0.23 -1.49
C CYS A 17 -4.02 -0.86 -0.81
N SER A 18 -5.00 -0.47 0.01
CA SER A 18 -5.95 -1.41 0.65
C SER A 18 -6.74 -2.27 -0.35
N TYR A 19 -6.89 -1.81 -1.58
CA TYR A 19 -7.65 -2.48 -2.64
C TYR A 19 -6.83 -3.44 -3.51
N TRP A 20 -5.57 -3.66 -3.17
CA TRP A 20 -4.71 -4.60 -3.87
C TRP A 20 -4.66 -5.94 -3.15
N ASP A 21 -4.86 -7.03 -3.88
CA ASP A 21 -4.95 -8.40 -3.32
C ASP A 21 -3.64 -9.20 -3.49
N GLY A 22 -2.56 -8.59 -3.94
CA GLY A 22 -1.29 -9.30 -4.12
C GLY A 22 -0.57 -9.64 -2.81
N GLU A 23 0.40 -10.56 -2.91
CA GLU A 23 1.17 -11.04 -1.76
C GLU A 23 2.11 -9.96 -1.22
N ARG A 24 1.81 -9.45 -0.02
CA ARG A 24 2.63 -8.48 0.71
C ARG A 24 2.69 -8.82 2.18
N GLN A 25 3.72 -8.32 2.85
CA GLN A 25 3.83 -8.31 4.30
C GLN A 25 3.79 -6.86 4.75
N VAL A 26 2.95 -6.55 5.75
CA VAL A 26 2.86 -5.21 6.33
C VAL A 26 3.39 -5.27 7.75
N ASP A 27 4.37 -4.42 8.04
CA ASP A 27 4.92 -4.20 9.37
C ASP A 27 4.27 -2.92 9.93
N GLU A 28 3.30 -3.10 10.83
CA GLU A 28 2.53 -2.00 11.44
C GLU A 28 3.37 -1.18 12.42
N GLU A 29 4.41 -1.78 13.02
CA GLU A 29 5.29 -1.13 13.99
C GLU A 29 6.24 -0.14 13.28
N MET A 30 6.88 -0.59 12.20
CA MET A 30 7.80 0.22 11.40
C MET A 30 7.12 0.97 10.25
N LYS A 31 5.84 0.72 10.00
CA LYS A 31 5.07 1.27 8.87
C LYS A 31 5.69 0.95 7.50
N LEU A 32 6.10 -0.30 7.32
CA LEU A 32 6.76 -0.77 6.09
C LEU A 32 5.94 -1.87 5.42
N VAL A 33 5.85 -1.82 4.09
CA VAL A 33 5.30 -2.89 3.26
C VAL A 33 6.44 -3.58 2.53
N VAL A 34 6.55 -4.89 2.74
CA VAL A 34 7.52 -5.75 2.08
C VAL A 34 6.82 -6.55 1.00
N VAL A 35 7.29 -6.44 -0.23
CA VAL A 35 6.72 -7.09 -1.41
C VAL A 35 7.84 -7.55 -2.35
N ALA A 36 7.63 -8.59 -3.13
CA ALA A 36 8.59 -8.94 -4.18
C ALA A 36 8.50 -7.93 -5.35
N ASP A 37 9.64 -7.58 -5.94
CA ASP A 37 9.70 -6.66 -7.10
C ASP A 37 8.81 -7.14 -8.26
N GLU A 38 8.92 -8.43 -8.58
CA GLU A 38 8.14 -9.10 -9.63
C GLU A 38 6.72 -9.50 -9.20
N CYS A 39 6.26 -9.07 -8.02
CA CYS A 39 4.94 -9.43 -7.53
C CYS A 39 3.85 -8.73 -8.35
N GLN A 40 2.87 -9.51 -8.78
CA GLN A 40 1.65 -9.03 -9.42
C GLN A 40 0.47 -9.32 -8.53
N GLY A 41 -0.46 -8.38 -8.47
CA GLY A 41 -1.72 -8.53 -7.76
C GLY A 41 -2.86 -7.94 -8.57
N HIS A 42 -4.07 -8.14 -8.09
CA HIS A 42 -5.26 -7.61 -8.73
C HIS A 42 -5.72 -6.35 -8.01
N CYS A 43 -6.00 -5.28 -8.77
CA CYS A 43 -6.64 -4.09 -8.24
C CYS A 43 -8.15 -4.32 -8.22
N LEU A 44 -8.74 -4.39 -7.03
CA LEU A 44 -10.17 -4.64 -6.85
C LEU A 44 -11.06 -3.48 -7.37
N VAL A 45 -10.52 -2.26 -7.46
CA VAL A 45 -11.26 -1.07 -7.96
C VAL A 45 -11.38 -1.09 -9.48
N GLN A 46 -10.31 -1.46 -10.17
CA GLN A 46 -10.26 -1.43 -11.64
C GLN A 46 -10.43 -2.81 -12.27
N GLU A 47 -10.61 -3.84 -11.45
CA GLU A 47 -10.76 -5.24 -11.87
C GLU A 47 -9.66 -5.70 -12.86
N THR A 48 -8.43 -5.25 -12.63
CA THR A 48 -7.30 -5.50 -13.53
C THR A 48 -6.02 -5.87 -12.79
N GLY A 49 -5.17 -6.68 -13.43
CA GLY A 49 -3.88 -7.12 -12.90
C GLY A 49 -2.81 -6.04 -13.01
N LYS A 50 -2.12 -5.74 -11.90
CA LYS A 50 -1.09 -4.70 -11.82
C LYS A 50 0.14 -5.14 -11.05
N PRO A 51 1.33 -4.60 -11.38
CA PRO A 51 2.52 -4.83 -10.58
C PRO A 51 2.39 -4.17 -9.20
N ALA A 52 3.10 -4.72 -8.21
CA ALA A 52 3.15 -4.19 -6.85
C ALA A 52 3.60 -2.71 -6.81
N LEU A 53 4.57 -2.33 -7.63
CA LEU A 53 5.12 -0.98 -7.74
C LEU A 53 4.35 -0.04 -8.68
N HIS A 54 3.12 -0.39 -9.05
CA HIS A 54 2.32 0.47 -9.92
C HIS A 54 1.96 1.77 -9.19
N ASP A 55 2.40 2.90 -9.76
CA ASP A 55 2.12 4.23 -9.21
C ASP A 55 0.66 4.62 -9.45
N VAL A 56 -0.12 4.63 -8.37
CA VAL A 56 -1.55 4.96 -8.42
C VAL A 56 -1.81 6.45 -8.59
N ARG A 57 -0.82 7.33 -8.39
CA ARG A 57 -0.99 8.79 -8.55
C ARG A 57 -1.21 9.17 -10.01
N GLN A 58 -0.72 8.34 -10.92
CA GLN A 58 -0.86 8.54 -12.36
C GLN A 58 -2.20 8.03 -12.89
N GLU A 59 -2.97 7.31 -12.07
CA GLU A 59 -4.28 6.80 -12.47
C GLU A 59 -5.41 7.62 -11.88
N CYS A 60 -6.21 8.22 -12.74
CA CYS A 60 -7.37 9.01 -12.33
C CYS A 60 -8.52 8.15 -11.78
N ASP A 61 -8.54 6.85 -12.04
CA ASP A 61 -9.65 5.94 -11.70
C ASP A 61 -9.36 5.02 -10.49
N CYS A 62 -8.16 5.07 -9.90
CA CYS A 62 -7.85 4.26 -8.71
C CYS A 62 -8.30 4.97 -7.42
N ILE A 63 -9.10 4.29 -6.61
CA ILE A 63 -9.46 4.75 -5.26
C ILE A 63 -8.37 4.24 -4.33
N TRP A 64 -7.37 5.07 -4.04
CA TRP A 64 -6.26 4.70 -3.16
C TRP A 64 -6.58 5.04 -1.71
N GLU A 65 -6.35 4.08 -0.82
CA GLU A 65 -6.35 4.27 0.63
C GLU A 65 -5.07 3.70 1.21
N ASP A 66 -4.50 4.44 2.16
CA ASP A 66 -3.28 4.08 2.88
C ASP A 66 -3.54 2.84 3.74
N LEU A 67 -2.61 1.89 3.71
CA LEU A 67 -2.61 0.68 4.54
C LEU A 67 -1.98 0.90 5.93
N GLY A 68 -1.80 2.15 6.36
CA GLY A 68 -1.21 2.50 7.64
C GLY A 68 -2.17 2.34 8.82
N PRO A 69 -1.63 2.33 10.05
CA PRO A 69 -2.44 2.32 11.25
C PRO A 69 -3.30 3.59 11.33
N ASP A 70 -4.55 3.43 11.78
CA ASP A 70 -5.53 4.51 12.01
C ASP A 70 -4.84 5.70 12.70
N GLU A 71 -5.03 6.92 12.17
CA GLU A 71 -4.51 8.14 12.79
C GLU A 71 -5.03 8.19 14.23
N VAL A 72 -4.15 7.92 15.20
CA VAL A 72 -4.50 8.08 16.61
C VAL A 72 -4.95 9.53 16.77
N PRO A 73 -6.23 9.80 17.09
CA PRO A 73 -6.73 11.17 17.15
C PRO A 73 -5.86 11.95 18.12
N PRO A 74 -5.49 13.21 17.82
CA PRO A 74 -4.65 13.98 18.71
C PRO A 74 -5.35 14.03 20.06
N ALA A 75 -4.71 13.46 21.08
CA ALA A 75 -5.18 13.52 22.44
C ALA A 75 -5.38 14.99 22.78
N GLY A 76 -6.63 15.42 22.83
CA GLY A 76 -7.02 16.78 23.12
C GLY A 76 -6.55 17.13 24.53
N ASP A 77 -5.41 17.79 24.61
CA ASP A 77 -4.98 18.57 25.76
C ASP A 77 -6.04 19.66 25.95
N THR A 78 -7.00 19.39 26.86
CA THR A 78 -8.00 20.37 27.27
C THR A 78 -7.39 21.12 28.46
N PRO A 79 -7.28 22.46 28.41
CA PRO A 79 -6.59 23.27 29.41
C PRO A 79 -7.26 23.28 30.79
#